data_AF-A0ABD3B6S0-F1
#
_entry.id   AF-A0ABD3B6S0-F1
#
_cell.length_a   1.000
_cell.length_b   1.000
_cell.length_c   1.000
_cell.angle_alpha   90.00
_cell.angle_beta   90.00
_cell.angle_gamma   90.00
#
_symmetry.space_group_name_H-M   'P 1'
#
loop_
_entity.id
_entity.type
_entity.pdbx_description
1 polymer ?
#
loop_
_entity_poly.entity_id
_entity_poly.type
_entity_poly.pdbx_seq_one_letter_code
_entity_poly.pdbx_strand_id
1 'polypeptide(L)'
;MQVDYAGVYECRVQSRDNLQIKSFELIVNDQTTQRNLVIISSLVGILAALFLLVLYLTWKYRREKRFRKELAAAGLLYFKEGVTKSINPELGIDEQAELLPYDEAFEFPPEKLTLEPIIDGVNNTLFVMCSKQLGAGAFGVVYKAEARGIINAEETTTVAVKMVKKTADNMYIKALASELKIMVHLGKHINIVNLLGACTKNVGKRELIVIVEYCKFGNIHNYLQKHRQVFIDQLNDNPDKEKGKVNRGYSCSSGNNYPPAKLDKYGKHPSTKEGHGVLQDY
;
A
#
# COMPACT_ATOMS: atom_id res chain seq x y z
N MET A 1 46.78 35.15 -27.00
CA MET A 1 47.33 36.50 -27.21
C MET A 1 46.53 37.08 -28.37
N GLN A 2 45.51 37.86 -28.07
CA GLN A 2 44.59 38.43 -29.05
C GLN A 2 45.32 39.61 -29.70
N VAL A 3 45.70 39.48 -30.97
CA VAL A 3 46.30 40.59 -31.72
C VAL A 3 45.13 41.37 -32.31
N ASP A 4 44.63 42.34 -31.56
CA ASP A 4 43.70 43.32 -32.11
C ASP A 4 44.48 44.11 -33.17
N TYR A 5 44.06 44.06 -34.43
CA TYR A 5 44.63 44.89 -35.48
C TYR A 5 44.13 46.31 -35.27
N ALA A 6 44.78 47.03 -34.35
CA ALA A 6 44.60 48.45 -34.12
C ALA A 6 45.70 49.22 -34.86
N GLY A 7 45.28 50.17 -35.70
CA GLY A 7 46.20 51.00 -36.48
C GLY A 7 45.75 52.45 -36.49
N VAL A 8 46.70 53.37 -36.35
CA VAL A 8 46.45 54.81 -36.48
C VAL A 8 46.70 55.21 -37.93
N TYR A 9 45.65 55.67 -38.60
CA TYR A 9 45.73 56.14 -39.98
C TYR A 9 45.77 57.67 -40.00
N GLU A 10 46.74 58.23 -40.71
CA GLU A 10 46.91 59.68 -40.85
C GLU A 10 46.53 60.13 -42.27
N CYS A 11 45.65 61.13 -42.35
CA CYS A 11 45.41 61.87 -43.59
C CYS A 11 46.23 63.16 -43.55
N ARG A 12 47.12 63.33 -44.54
CA ARG A 12 47.97 64.52 -44.70
C ARG A 12 47.57 65.26 -45.97
N VAL A 13 47.15 66.52 -45.82
CA VAL A 13 46.79 67.39 -46.95
C VAL A 13 47.77 68.56 -46.98
N GLN A 14 48.46 68.73 -48.11
CA GLN A 14 49.50 69.75 -48.30
C GLN A 14 49.13 70.69 -49.46
N SER A 15 49.05 71.98 -49.16
CA SER A 15 49.04 73.07 -50.15
C SER A 15 50.28 73.94 -49.97
N ARG A 16 50.61 74.80 -50.94
CA ARG A 16 51.94 75.42 -51.14
C ARG A 16 52.65 75.93 -49.87
N ASP A 17 51.92 76.39 -48.85
CA ASP A 17 52.49 76.80 -47.55
C ASP A 17 51.76 76.25 -46.29
N ASN A 18 50.84 75.28 -46.41
CA ASN A 18 50.12 74.73 -45.25
C ASN A 18 49.94 73.21 -45.33
N LEU A 19 50.34 72.52 -44.25
CA LEU A 19 50.17 71.09 -44.05
C LEU A 19 49.18 70.85 -42.90
N GLN A 20 48.09 70.16 -43.17
CA GLN A 20 47.13 69.74 -42.17
C GLN A 20 47.13 68.21 -42.07
N ILE A 21 47.28 67.71 -40.85
CA ILE A 21 47.30 66.28 -40.55
C ILE A 21 46.18 65.99 -39.57
N LYS A 22 45.36 64.99 -39.88
CA LYS A 22 44.43 64.40 -38.92
C LYS A 22 44.64 62.91 -38.87
N SER A 23 44.76 62.39 -37.64
CA SER A 23 44.80 60.96 -37.36
C SER A 23 43.44 60.46 -36.88
N PHE A 24 43.13 59.21 -37.21
CA PHE A 24 42.02 58.45 -36.63
C PHE A 24 42.51 57.05 -36.27
N GLU A 25 42.11 56.57 -35.11
CA GLU A 25 42.45 55.22 -34.63
C GLU A 25 41.36 54.24 -35.04
N LEU A 26 41.71 53.25 -35.86
CA LEU A 26 40.80 52.19 -36.28
C LEU A 26 41.11 50.92 -35.51
N ILE A 27 40.13 50.44 -34.73
CA ILE A 27 40.19 49.17 -34.02
C ILE A 27 39.29 48.18 -34.77
N VAL A 28 39.88 47.18 -35.43
CA VAL A 28 39.13 46.14 -36.14
C VAL A 28 38.86 44.97 -35.19
N ASN A 29 37.65 44.95 -34.60
CA ASN A 29 37.20 43.82 -33.79
C ASN A 29 36.91 42.60 -34.68
N ASP A 30 37.62 41.48 -34.48
CA ASP A 30 37.35 40.24 -35.21
C ASP A 30 36.02 39.61 -34.74
N GLN A 31 34.95 39.94 -35.45
CA GLN A 31 33.61 39.41 -35.22
C GLN A 31 33.54 37.89 -35.46
N THR A 32 34.45 37.33 -36.25
CA THR A 32 34.48 35.90 -36.61
C THR A 32 34.87 35.05 -35.41
N THR A 33 35.91 35.44 -34.68
CA THR A 33 36.35 34.76 -33.46
C THR A 33 35.29 34.84 -32.36
N GLN A 34 34.66 36.00 -32.16
CA GLN A 34 33.58 36.15 -31.17
C GLN A 34 32.35 35.29 -31.50
N ARG A 35 31.92 35.24 -32.76
CA ARG A 35 30.81 34.35 -33.19
C ARG A 35 31.15 32.88 -32.99
N ASN A 36 32.37 32.45 -33.33
CA ASN A 36 32.80 31.07 -33.14
C ASN A 36 32.84 30.67 -31.66
N LEU A 37 33.30 31.56 -30.77
CA LEU A 37 33.28 31.31 -29.31
C LEU A 37 31.86 31.15 -28.75
N VAL A 38 30.91 31.97 -29.21
CA VAL A 38 29.50 31.85 -28.83
C VAL A 38 28.91 30.52 -29.32
N ILE A 39 29.19 30.13 -30.57
CA ILE A 39 28.73 28.85 -31.12
C ILE A 39 29.32 27.67 -30.34
N ILE A 40 30.63 27.66 -30.09
CA ILE A 40 31.31 26.57 -29.36
C ILE A 40 30.75 26.46 -27.93
N SER A 41 30.57 27.59 -27.22
CA SER A 41 30.02 27.56 -25.86
C SER A 41 28.58 27.04 -25.82
N SER A 42 27.75 27.39 -26.81
CA SER A 42 26.40 26.84 -26.96
C SER A 42 26.41 25.33 -27.21
N LEU A 43 27.31 24.82 -28.05
CA LEU A 43 27.45 23.39 -28.33
C LEU A 43 27.91 22.61 -27.11
N VAL A 44 28.88 23.14 -26.36
CA VAL A 44 29.35 22.55 -25.11
C VAL A 44 28.24 22.51 -24.06
N GLY A 45 27.44 23.58 -23.96
CA GLY A 45 26.28 23.63 -23.07
C GLY A 45 25.23 22.58 -23.41
N ILE A 46 24.91 22.40 -24.71
CA ILE A 46 23.99 21.38 -25.19
C ILE A 46 24.54 19.96 -24.90
N LEU A 47 25.82 19.71 -25.18
CA LEU A 47 26.46 18.43 -24.90
C LEU A 47 26.44 18.10 -23.40
N ALA A 48 26.71 19.08 -22.53
CA ALA A 48 26.63 18.92 -21.10
C ALA A 48 25.20 18.62 -20.63
N ALA A 49 24.19 19.32 -21.18
CA ALA A 49 22.79 19.05 -20.88
C ALA A 49 22.34 17.65 -21.32
N LEU A 50 22.76 17.20 -22.52
CA LEU A 50 22.50 15.85 -23.01
C LEU A 50 23.18 14.79 -22.14
N PHE A 51 24.41 15.03 -21.69
CA PHE A 51 25.12 14.14 -20.78
C PHE A 51 24.40 14.02 -19.43
N LEU A 52 23.96 15.14 -18.84
CA LEU A 52 23.16 15.14 -17.60
C LEU A 52 21.82 14.41 -17.79
N LEU A 53 21.16 14.60 -18.92
CA LEU A 53 19.93 13.87 -19.26
C LEU A 53 20.17 12.36 -19.34
N VAL A 54 21.25 11.92 -20.00
CA VAL A 54 21.62 10.50 -20.09
C VAL A 54 21.95 9.92 -18.72
N LEU A 55 22.68 10.66 -17.86
CA LEU A 55 22.94 10.26 -16.48
C LEU A 55 21.63 10.13 -15.68
N TYR A 56 20.72 11.09 -15.80
CA TYR A 56 19.40 11.03 -15.15
C TYR A 56 18.58 9.84 -15.64
N LEU A 57 18.50 9.60 -16.96
CA LEU A 57 17.79 8.46 -17.53
C LEU A 57 18.40 7.13 -17.10
N THR A 58 19.74 7.04 -17.08
CA THR A 58 20.45 5.84 -16.60
C THR A 58 20.21 5.61 -15.12
N TRP A 59 20.23 6.67 -14.30
CA TRP A 59 19.89 6.60 -12.87
C TRP A 59 18.43 6.17 -12.67
N LYS A 60 17.47 6.79 -13.38
CA LYS A 60 16.05 6.45 -13.35
C LYS A 60 15.82 5.00 -13.77
N TYR A 61 16.48 4.55 -14.85
CA TYR A 61 16.41 3.19 -15.35
C TYR A 61 17.03 2.18 -14.36
N ARG A 62 18.19 2.49 -13.79
CA ARG A 62 18.84 1.66 -12.74
C ARG A 62 17.99 1.61 -11.46
N ARG A 63 17.33 2.71 -11.10
CA ARG A 63 16.42 2.77 -9.95
C ARG A 63 15.22 1.84 -10.16
N GLU A 64 14.57 1.94 -11.32
CA GLU A 64 13.45 1.07 -11.70
C GLU A 64 13.87 -0.41 -11.78
N LYS A 65 15.03 -0.70 -12.38
CA LYS A 65 15.56 -2.08 -12.44
C LYS A 65 15.89 -2.67 -11.07
N ARG A 66 16.47 -1.90 -10.15
CA ARG A 66 16.73 -2.35 -8.78
C ARG A 66 15.41 -2.68 -8.07
N PHE A 67 14.43 -1.79 -8.19
CA PHE A 67 13.09 -2.00 -7.63
C PHE A 67 12.41 -3.27 -8.17
N ARG A 68 12.48 -3.52 -9.50
CA ARG A 68 12.00 -4.76 -10.10
C ARG A 68 12.71 -6.02 -9.61
N LYS A 69 14.03 -5.97 -9.38
CA LYS A 69 14.79 -7.09 -8.84
C LYS A 69 14.40 -7.40 -7.39
N GLU A 70 14.17 -6.36 -6.60
CA GLU A 70 13.68 -6.53 -5.22
C GLU A 70 12.29 -7.16 -5.18
N LEU A 71 11.37 -6.74 -6.04
CA LEU A 71 10.04 -7.35 -6.19
C LEU A 71 10.11 -8.81 -6.65
N ALA A 72 11.02 -9.10 -7.59
CA ALA A 72 11.26 -10.47 -8.04
C ALA A 72 11.76 -11.35 -6.90
N ALA A 73 12.76 -10.87 -6.15
CA ALA A 73 13.33 -11.57 -4.99
C ALA A 73 12.32 -11.74 -3.85
N ALA A 74 11.38 -10.79 -3.70
CA ALA A 74 10.28 -10.89 -2.74
C ALA A 74 9.15 -11.83 -3.19
N GLY A 75 9.24 -12.45 -4.38
CA GLY A 75 8.18 -13.32 -4.91
C GLY A 75 6.91 -12.58 -5.36
N LEU A 76 6.96 -11.24 -5.44
CA LEU A 76 5.80 -10.40 -5.75
C LEU A 76 5.54 -10.25 -7.25
N LEU A 77 6.50 -10.63 -8.12
CA LEU A 77 6.30 -10.63 -9.57
C LEU A 77 5.31 -11.70 -10.05
N TYR A 78 5.27 -12.85 -9.37
CA TYR A 78 4.35 -13.97 -9.66
C TYR A 78 3.26 -14.08 -8.60
N PHE A 79 2.89 -12.93 -8.02
CA PHE A 79 1.95 -12.88 -6.90
C PHE A 79 0.62 -13.57 -7.23
N LYS A 80 0.11 -13.36 -8.46
CA LYS A 80 -1.16 -13.92 -8.94
C LYS A 80 -1.07 -15.41 -9.23
N GLU A 81 -0.11 -15.80 -10.06
CA GLU A 81 0.00 -17.17 -10.55
C GLU A 81 0.43 -18.16 -9.46
N GLY A 82 1.24 -17.72 -8.49
CA GLY A 82 1.86 -18.60 -7.51
C GLY A 82 2.82 -19.61 -8.15
N VAL A 83 3.33 -20.55 -7.34
CA VAL A 83 4.20 -21.65 -7.80
C VAL A 83 3.68 -22.96 -7.21
N THR A 84 2.44 -23.31 -7.59
CA THR A 84 1.69 -24.43 -7.00
C THR A 84 2.34 -25.80 -7.21
N LYS A 85 3.13 -25.98 -8.28
CA LYS A 85 3.84 -27.23 -8.58
C LYS A 85 4.95 -27.58 -7.57
N SER A 86 5.38 -26.60 -6.77
CA SER A 86 6.43 -26.77 -5.76
C SER A 86 5.88 -26.91 -4.34
N ILE A 87 4.55 -26.98 -4.18
CA ILE A 87 3.93 -27.13 -2.86
C ILE A 87 4.19 -28.55 -2.35
N ASN A 88 4.80 -28.65 -1.16
CA ASN A 88 5.00 -29.93 -0.48
C ASN A 88 3.80 -30.19 0.45
N PRO A 89 3.01 -31.26 0.23
CA PRO A 89 1.83 -31.59 1.04
C PRO A 89 2.14 -32.01 2.48
N GLU A 90 3.40 -32.29 2.81
CA GLU A 90 3.82 -32.68 4.17
C GLU A 90 4.03 -31.50 5.12
N LEU A 91 4.04 -30.27 4.60
CA LEU A 91 4.28 -29.05 5.39
C LEU A 91 3.00 -28.23 5.52
N GLY A 92 2.94 -27.43 6.59
CA GLY A 92 1.85 -26.48 6.83
C GLY A 92 1.77 -25.41 5.74
N ILE A 93 0.54 -24.96 5.46
CA ILE A 93 0.26 -23.91 4.46
C ILE A 93 0.92 -22.58 4.85
N ASP A 94 1.04 -22.31 6.14
CA ASP A 94 1.71 -21.14 6.71
C ASP A 94 3.19 -21.07 6.32
N GLU A 95 3.87 -22.22 6.21
CA GLU A 95 5.28 -22.30 5.80
C GLU A 95 5.47 -22.07 4.29
N GLN A 96 4.42 -22.28 3.48
CA GLN A 96 4.49 -22.25 2.01
C GLN A 96 3.51 -21.26 1.37
N ALA A 97 2.98 -20.32 2.16
CA ALA A 97 1.98 -19.36 1.71
C ALA A 97 2.42 -18.53 0.49
N GLU A 98 3.72 -18.34 0.31
CA GLU A 98 4.29 -17.61 -0.83
C GLU A 98 4.02 -18.31 -2.17
N LEU A 99 3.93 -19.64 -2.16
CA LEU A 99 3.70 -20.48 -3.34
C LEU A 99 2.22 -20.52 -3.75
N LEU A 100 1.30 -20.15 -2.86
CA LEU A 100 -0.12 -20.14 -3.16
C LEU A 100 -0.45 -19.11 -4.26
N PRO A 101 -1.43 -19.39 -5.13
CA PRO A 101 -1.94 -18.40 -6.06
C PRO A 101 -2.83 -17.38 -5.33
N TYR A 102 -3.01 -16.21 -5.92
CA TYR A 102 -4.03 -15.25 -5.47
C TYR A 102 -5.24 -15.32 -6.39
N ASP A 103 -6.44 -15.44 -5.80
CA ASP A 103 -7.70 -15.45 -6.51
C ASP A 103 -8.21 -14.02 -6.74
N GLU A 104 -8.33 -13.63 -8.01
CA GLU A 104 -8.81 -12.31 -8.43
C GLU A 104 -10.28 -12.07 -8.09
N ALA A 105 -11.06 -13.09 -7.73
CA ALA A 105 -12.43 -12.92 -7.25
C ALA A 105 -12.51 -12.07 -5.98
N PHE A 106 -11.42 -11.98 -5.21
CA PHE A 106 -11.31 -11.11 -4.03
C PHE A 106 -10.89 -9.68 -4.37
N GLU A 107 -10.61 -9.36 -5.63
CA GLU A 107 -10.15 -8.01 -6.01
C GLU A 107 -11.28 -6.98 -5.83
N PHE A 108 -11.02 -5.98 -4.99
CA PHE A 108 -11.96 -4.91 -4.70
C PHE A 108 -11.49 -3.58 -5.32
N PRO A 109 -12.38 -2.82 -5.98
CA PRO A 109 -12.04 -1.50 -6.52
C PRO A 109 -11.71 -0.52 -5.39
N PRO A 110 -10.47 0.02 -5.31
CA PRO A 110 -10.06 0.89 -4.21
C PRO A 110 -10.87 2.19 -4.14
N GLU A 111 -11.49 2.62 -5.24
CA GLU A 111 -12.35 3.82 -5.29
C GLU A 111 -13.64 3.66 -4.47
N LYS A 112 -14.05 2.41 -4.21
CA LYS A 112 -15.21 2.08 -3.37
C LYS A 112 -14.84 1.90 -1.90
N LEU A 113 -13.56 2.03 -1.55
CA LEU A 113 -13.07 1.96 -0.19
C LEU A 113 -12.92 3.38 0.36
N THR A 114 -13.90 3.82 1.16
CA THR A 114 -13.86 5.11 1.83
C THR A 114 -13.25 4.94 3.21
N LEU A 115 -12.04 5.46 3.39
CA LEU A 115 -11.49 5.68 4.71
C LEU A 115 -12.15 6.96 5.24
N GLU A 116 -12.92 6.87 6.34
CA GLU A 116 -13.53 8.04 6.98
C GLU A 116 -12.49 9.17 7.10
N PRO A 117 -12.76 10.38 6.58
CA PRO A 117 -11.87 11.51 6.78
C PRO A 117 -11.93 11.96 8.24
N ILE A 118 -10.80 11.88 8.95
CA ILE A 118 -10.59 12.75 10.10
C ILE A 118 -10.37 14.15 9.52
N ILE A 119 -11.27 15.08 9.82
CA ILE A 119 -11.09 16.50 9.53
C ILE A 119 -9.96 17.00 10.44
N ASP A 120 -8.71 16.87 9.99
CA ASP A 120 -7.59 17.68 10.48
C ASP A 120 -7.14 18.55 9.30
N GLY A 121 -7.44 19.84 9.40
CA GLY A 121 -7.43 20.82 8.31
C GLY A 121 -6.06 21.21 7.75
N VAL A 122 -5.13 20.28 7.54
CA VAL A 122 -3.80 20.58 7.04
C VAL A 122 -3.33 19.48 6.07
N ASN A 123 -3.39 19.79 4.77
CA ASN A 123 -2.70 19.16 3.62
C ASN A 123 -3.53 18.27 2.69
N ASN A 124 -3.74 18.79 1.49
CA ASN A 124 -4.48 18.23 0.36
C ASN A 124 -3.66 17.15 -0.39
N THR A 125 -3.28 16.06 0.28
CA THR A 125 -2.56 14.93 -0.37
C THR A 125 -3.47 13.72 -0.50
N LEU A 126 -3.84 13.42 -1.74
CA LEU A 126 -4.55 12.24 -2.19
C LEU A 126 -3.66 10.98 -2.02
N PHE A 127 -3.54 10.49 -0.79
CA PHE A 127 -3.31 9.09 -0.43
C PHE A 127 -3.22 9.03 1.10
N VAL A 128 -4.09 8.23 1.73
CA VAL A 128 -4.21 8.03 3.19
C VAL A 128 -5.04 9.11 3.92
N MET A 129 -6.36 9.09 3.71
CA MET A 129 -7.32 9.67 4.66
C MET A 129 -7.39 8.71 5.86
N CYS A 130 -6.78 9.06 6.99
CA CYS A 130 -6.75 8.18 8.15
C CYS A 130 -8.10 8.18 8.85
N SER A 131 -8.87 7.13 8.63
CA SER A 131 -9.88 6.66 9.58
C SER A 131 -9.24 6.23 10.91
N LYS A 132 -10.05 5.95 11.94
CA LYS A 132 -9.54 5.49 13.24
C LYS A 132 -8.62 4.26 13.09
N GLN A 133 -7.35 4.42 13.44
CA GLN A 133 -6.41 3.30 13.54
C GLN A 133 -6.91 2.32 14.61
N LEU A 134 -7.10 1.06 14.23
CA LEU A 134 -7.53 -0.02 15.11
C LEU A 134 -6.34 -0.70 15.80
N GLY A 135 -5.20 -0.76 15.11
CA GLY A 135 -3.98 -1.33 15.64
C GLY A 135 -2.78 -1.10 14.73
N ALA A 136 -1.58 -1.21 15.29
CA ALA A 136 -0.34 -1.27 14.54
C ALA A 136 0.55 -2.37 15.16
N GLY A 137 1.26 -3.10 14.31
CA GLY A 137 2.19 -4.15 14.72
C GLY A 137 3.39 -4.22 13.79
N ALA A 138 4.20 -5.25 13.94
CA ALA A 138 5.38 -5.47 13.10
C ALA A 138 5.02 -5.49 11.61
N PHE A 139 3.90 -6.11 11.25
CA PHE A 139 3.50 -6.37 9.87
C PHE A 139 2.71 -5.23 9.20
N GLY A 140 2.44 -4.12 9.88
CA GLY A 140 1.71 -3.00 9.31
C GLY A 140 0.71 -2.36 10.26
N VAL A 141 -0.26 -1.66 9.67
CA VAL A 141 -1.27 -0.88 10.37
C VAL A 141 -2.65 -1.30 9.89
N VAL A 142 -3.59 -1.36 10.83
CA VAL A 142 -5.00 -1.70 10.59
C VAL A 142 -5.85 -0.47 10.87
N TYR A 143 -6.71 -0.13 9.93
CA TYR A 143 -7.62 1.01 9.98
C TYR A 143 -9.07 0.54 9.88
N LYS A 144 -10.00 1.25 10.53
CA LYS A 144 -11.43 1.09 10.26
C LYS A 144 -11.74 1.68 8.88
N ALA A 145 -12.64 1.14 8.08
CA ALA A 145 -13.05 1.78 6.83
C ALA A 145 -14.51 1.47 6.52
N GLU A 146 -15.02 2.12 5.49
CA GLU A 146 -16.29 1.79 4.86
C GLU A 146 -16.02 1.31 3.43
N ALA A 147 -16.65 0.21 3.04
CA ALA A 147 -16.53 -0.37 1.72
C ALA A 147 -17.91 -0.49 1.08
N ARG A 148 -18.08 0.13 -0.07
CA ARG A 148 -19.37 0.17 -0.78
C ARG A 148 -19.56 -1.05 -1.67
N GLY A 149 -20.66 -1.77 -1.47
CA GLY A 149 -21.02 -2.96 -2.24
C GLY A 149 -20.00 -4.09 -2.15
N ILE A 150 -19.26 -4.19 -1.04
CA ILE A 150 -18.35 -5.32 -0.78
C ILE A 150 -19.13 -6.60 -0.39
N ILE A 151 -20.28 -6.42 0.24
CA ILE A 151 -21.25 -7.48 0.52
C ILE A 151 -22.51 -7.17 -0.29
N ASN A 152 -22.98 -8.11 -1.11
CA ASN A 152 -24.13 -7.90 -2.02
C ASN A 152 -25.42 -7.43 -1.33
N ALA A 153 -25.59 -7.75 -0.05
CA ALA A 153 -26.77 -7.38 0.74
C ALA A 153 -26.68 -5.99 1.39
N GLU A 154 -25.52 -5.33 1.36
CA GLU A 154 -25.26 -4.08 2.06
C GLU A 154 -24.75 -3.01 1.08
N GLU A 155 -25.34 -1.81 1.13
CA GLU A 155 -24.86 -0.69 0.31
C GLU A 155 -23.44 -0.28 0.75
N THR A 156 -23.22 -0.20 2.06
CA THR A 156 -21.94 0.16 2.69
C THR A 156 -21.70 -0.72 3.90
N THR A 157 -20.55 -1.37 3.95
CA THR A 157 -20.12 -2.23 5.06
C THR A 157 -18.97 -1.59 5.81
N THR A 158 -19.02 -1.59 7.14
CA THR A 158 -17.84 -1.23 7.95
C THR A 158 -16.83 -2.39 7.93
N VAL A 159 -15.60 -2.12 7.55
CA VAL A 159 -14.53 -3.12 7.38
C VAL A 159 -13.27 -2.71 8.15
N ALA A 160 -12.36 -3.67 8.33
CA ALA A 160 -11.00 -3.40 8.77
C ALA A 160 -10.04 -3.56 7.59
N VAL A 161 -9.13 -2.59 7.44
CA VAL A 161 -8.20 -2.50 6.32
C VAL A 161 -6.79 -2.61 6.84
N LYS A 162 -6.09 -3.66 6.42
CA LYS A 162 -4.69 -3.89 6.76
C LYS A 162 -3.80 -3.48 5.59
N MET A 163 -2.79 -2.67 5.90
CA MET A 163 -1.82 -2.15 4.94
C MET A 163 -0.46 -2.03 5.61
N VAL A 164 0.61 -2.02 4.81
CA VAL A 164 1.93 -1.65 5.30
C VAL A 164 2.20 -0.16 5.09
N LYS A 165 3.15 0.40 5.85
CA LYS A 165 3.61 1.77 5.63
C LYS A 165 4.37 1.85 4.30
N LYS A 166 4.29 3.00 3.60
CA LYS A 166 5.02 3.25 2.35
C LYS A 166 6.55 3.10 2.50
N THR A 167 7.06 3.37 3.70
CA THR A 167 8.49 3.24 4.05
C THR A 167 8.87 1.86 4.58
N ALA A 168 7.92 0.93 4.67
CA ALA A 168 8.17 -0.40 5.18
C ALA A 168 9.07 -1.19 4.21
N ASP A 169 9.89 -2.06 4.80
CA ASP A 169 10.79 -2.94 4.08
C ASP A 169 10.03 -3.99 3.28
N ASN A 170 10.63 -4.52 2.21
CA ASN A 170 9.95 -5.44 1.29
C ASN A 170 9.43 -6.71 1.99
N MET A 171 10.08 -7.13 3.09
CA MET A 171 9.66 -8.27 3.90
C MET A 171 8.24 -8.11 4.46
N TYR A 172 7.80 -6.89 4.78
CA TYR A 172 6.48 -6.65 5.36
C TYR A 172 5.37 -6.74 4.32
N ILE A 173 5.61 -6.23 3.10
CA ILE A 173 4.70 -6.46 1.97
C ILE A 173 4.57 -7.96 1.70
N LYS A 174 5.70 -8.68 1.72
CA LYS A 174 5.73 -10.13 1.51
C LYS A 174 4.91 -10.87 2.57
N ALA A 175 5.09 -10.51 3.85
CA ALA A 175 4.32 -11.09 4.95
C ALA A 175 2.80 -10.81 4.79
N LEU A 176 2.42 -9.57 4.42
CA LEU A 176 1.02 -9.23 4.18
C LEU A 176 0.43 -9.98 2.97
N ALA A 177 1.24 -10.18 1.92
CA ALA A 177 0.86 -10.97 0.75
C ALA A 177 0.63 -12.45 1.10
N SER A 178 1.51 -13.04 1.92
CA SER A 178 1.36 -14.40 2.44
C SER A 178 0.11 -14.53 3.32
N GLU A 179 -0.13 -13.56 4.21
CA GLU A 179 -1.33 -13.53 5.05
C GLU A 179 -2.60 -13.48 4.22
N LEU A 180 -2.66 -12.62 3.20
CA LEU A 180 -3.79 -12.58 2.26
C LEU A 180 -4.02 -13.95 1.60
N LYS A 181 -2.97 -14.59 1.08
CA LYS A 181 -3.08 -15.90 0.43
C LYS A 181 -3.55 -17.00 1.38
N ILE A 182 -3.08 -16.99 2.63
CA ILE A 182 -3.57 -17.90 3.67
C ILE A 182 -5.05 -17.67 3.93
N MET A 183 -5.50 -16.42 4.07
CA MET A 183 -6.91 -16.12 4.32
C MET A 183 -7.82 -16.55 3.15
N VAL A 184 -7.37 -16.38 1.91
CA VAL A 184 -8.08 -16.92 0.72
C VAL A 184 -8.19 -18.44 0.83
N HIS A 185 -7.10 -19.13 1.17
CA HIS A 185 -7.07 -20.59 1.28
C HIS A 185 -7.95 -21.14 2.41
N LEU A 186 -7.97 -20.49 3.57
CA LEU A 186 -8.77 -20.91 4.73
C LEU A 186 -10.28 -20.75 4.49
N GLY A 187 -10.69 -19.79 3.67
CA GLY A 187 -12.10 -19.49 3.42
C GLY A 187 -12.79 -18.82 4.61
N LYS A 188 -14.13 -18.93 4.65
CA LYS A 188 -14.96 -18.25 5.66
C LYS A 188 -15.28 -19.17 6.84
N HIS A 189 -15.18 -18.63 8.06
CA HIS A 189 -15.51 -19.35 9.28
C HIS A 189 -15.99 -18.38 10.38
N ILE A 190 -16.90 -18.82 11.25
CA ILE A 190 -17.53 -17.94 12.27
C ILE A 190 -16.56 -17.51 13.39
N ASN A 191 -15.54 -18.31 13.66
CA ASN A 191 -14.57 -18.06 14.74
C ASN A 191 -13.23 -17.53 14.23
N ILE A 192 -13.13 -17.15 12.96
CA ILE A 192 -11.92 -16.61 12.35
C ILE A 192 -12.29 -15.32 11.63
N VAL A 193 -11.40 -14.34 11.66
CA VAL A 193 -11.60 -13.08 10.94
C VAL A 193 -11.70 -13.36 9.44
N ASN A 194 -12.86 -13.08 8.85
CA ASN A 194 -13.12 -13.37 7.45
C ASN A 194 -12.53 -12.32 6.50
N LEU A 195 -11.91 -12.80 5.41
CA LEU A 195 -11.54 -11.98 4.27
C LEU A 195 -12.79 -11.54 3.50
N LEU A 196 -12.86 -10.26 3.17
CA LEU A 196 -13.93 -9.68 2.35
C LEU A 196 -13.43 -9.28 0.96
N GLY A 197 -12.17 -8.87 0.85
CA GLY A 197 -11.53 -8.55 -0.42
C GLY A 197 -10.11 -8.03 -0.24
N ALA A 198 -9.47 -7.66 -1.34
CA ALA A 198 -8.14 -7.05 -1.34
C ALA A 198 -7.96 -6.13 -2.55
N CYS A 199 -7.05 -5.16 -2.44
CA CYS A 199 -6.61 -4.35 -3.57
C CYS A 199 -5.16 -4.72 -3.86
N THR A 200 -4.93 -5.40 -5.00
CA THR A 200 -3.64 -6.00 -5.35
C THR A 200 -3.06 -5.50 -6.68
N LYS A 201 -3.81 -4.68 -7.44
CA LYS A 201 -3.37 -4.12 -8.75
C LYS A 201 -1.97 -3.50 -8.75
N ASN A 202 -1.58 -2.88 -7.64
CA ASN A 202 -0.32 -2.16 -7.50
C ASN A 202 0.62 -2.79 -6.45
N VAL A 203 0.54 -4.11 -6.20
CA VAL A 203 1.48 -4.82 -5.30
C VAL A 203 2.94 -4.54 -5.70
N GLY A 204 3.20 -4.46 -7.00
CA GLY A 204 4.50 -4.06 -7.55
C GLY A 204 5.00 -2.68 -7.10
N LYS A 205 4.10 -1.76 -6.73
CA LYS A 205 4.43 -0.43 -6.19
C LYS A 205 4.35 -0.37 -4.67
N ARG A 206 4.33 -1.52 -3.99
CA ARG A 206 4.11 -1.66 -2.54
C ARG A 206 2.75 -1.15 -2.07
N GLU A 207 1.75 -1.23 -2.94
CA GLU A 207 0.36 -0.90 -2.62
C GLU A 207 -0.44 -2.20 -2.56
N LEU A 208 -0.46 -2.79 -1.37
CA LEU A 208 -1.26 -3.97 -1.04
C LEU A 208 -2.20 -3.63 0.11
N ILE A 209 -3.49 -3.87 -0.11
CA ILE A 209 -4.54 -3.63 0.87
C ILE A 209 -5.31 -4.92 1.08
N VAL A 210 -5.44 -5.35 2.33
CA VAL A 210 -6.25 -6.51 2.71
C VAL A 210 -7.48 -6.00 3.47
N ILE A 211 -8.68 -6.39 3.02
CA ILE A 211 -9.95 -5.95 3.56
C ILE A 211 -10.64 -7.12 4.25
N VAL A 212 -10.84 -6.99 5.56
CA VAL A 212 -11.41 -8.03 6.41
C VAL A 212 -12.62 -7.49 7.17
N GLU A 213 -13.41 -8.39 7.74
CA GLU A 213 -14.54 -8.00 8.57
C GLU A 213 -14.11 -7.15 9.78
N TYR A 214 -14.96 -6.20 10.15
CA TYR A 214 -14.69 -5.34 11.31
C TYR A 214 -15.20 -5.97 12.61
N CYS A 215 -14.28 -6.31 13.52
CA CYS A 215 -14.62 -6.77 14.86
C CYS A 215 -14.96 -5.58 15.79
N LYS A 216 -16.26 -5.26 15.93
CA LYS A 216 -16.78 -4.10 16.68
C LYS A 216 -16.21 -3.93 18.10
N PHE A 217 -15.94 -5.03 18.79
CA PHE A 217 -15.48 -5.02 20.19
C PHE A 217 -13.95 -5.06 20.35
N GLY A 218 -13.21 -5.15 19.24
CA GLY A 218 -11.75 -5.23 19.24
C GLY A 218 -11.23 -6.58 19.75
N ASN A 219 -10.00 -6.59 20.27
CA ASN A 219 -9.38 -7.83 20.76
C ASN A 219 -9.96 -8.27 22.11
N ILE A 220 -9.98 -9.59 22.33
CA ILE A 220 -10.56 -10.24 23.51
C ILE A 220 -9.87 -9.78 24.80
N HIS A 221 -8.54 -9.63 24.79
CA HIS A 221 -7.78 -9.21 25.97
C HIS A 221 -8.27 -7.87 26.53
N ASN A 222 -8.35 -6.85 25.68
CA ASN A 222 -8.83 -5.52 26.06
C ASN A 222 -10.32 -5.54 26.40
N TYR A 223 -11.12 -6.38 25.73
CA TYR A 223 -12.53 -6.53 26.03
C TYR A 223 -12.75 -7.09 27.44
N LEU A 224 -12.05 -8.17 27.79
CA LEU A 224 -12.11 -8.80 29.11
C LEU A 224 -11.60 -7.86 30.21
N GLN A 225 -10.50 -7.15 29.98
CA GLN A 225 -10.00 -6.16 30.96
C GLN A 225 -11.03 -5.07 31.25
N LYS A 226 -11.67 -4.51 30.22
CA LYS A 226 -12.70 -3.46 30.38
C LYS A 226 -13.94 -3.95 31.13
N HIS A 227 -14.28 -5.23 30.98
CA HIS A 227 -15.47 -5.82 31.59
C HIS A 227 -15.16 -6.64 32.85
N ARG A 228 -13.95 -6.53 33.41
CA ARG A 228 -13.53 -7.26 34.62
C ARG A 228 -14.46 -7.04 35.82
N GLN A 229 -15.08 -5.86 35.92
CA GLN A 229 -16.01 -5.53 37.02
C GLN A 229 -17.39 -6.20 36.88
N VAL A 230 -17.74 -6.68 35.68
CA VAL A 230 -19.01 -7.34 35.36
C VAL A 230 -18.80 -8.85 35.17
N PHE A 231 -17.55 -9.32 35.24
CA PHE A 231 -17.21 -10.72 35.11
C PHE A 231 -17.80 -11.52 36.27
N ILE A 232 -18.55 -12.56 35.94
CA ILE A 232 -19.08 -13.54 36.90
C ILE A 232 -18.17 -14.75 36.81
N ASP A 233 -17.42 -14.99 37.88
CA ASP A 233 -16.59 -16.18 38.00
C ASP A 233 -17.49 -17.38 38.32
N GLN A 234 -17.83 -18.16 37.31
CA GLN A 234 -18.64 -19.39 37.46
C GLN A 234 -17.80 -20.61 37.87
N LEU A 235 -16.47 -20.46 37.98
CA LEU A 235 -15.58 -21.55 38.37
C LEU A 235 -15.27 -21.52 39.88
N ASN A 236 -15.39 -20.35 40.49
CA ASN A 236 -15.31 -20.20 41.94
C ASN A 236 -16.73 -20.09 42.52
N ASP A 237 -17.25 -21.19 43.06
CA ASP A 237 -18.43 -21.24 43.94
C ASP A 237 -18.14 -20.57 45.30
N ASN A 238 -17.68 -19.31 45.29
CA ASN A 238 -17.56 -18.54 46.52
C ASN A 238 -18.83 -17.68 46.67
N PRO A 239 -19.79 -18.08 47.51
CA PRO A 239 -21.11 -17.44 47.62
C PRO A 239 -21.04 -15.97 48.06
N ASP A 240 -19.92 -15.52 48.60
CA ASP A 240 -19.74 -14.15 49.10
C ASP A 240 -19.35 -13.13 48.00
N LYS A 241 -19.12 -13.56 46.76
CA LYS A 241 -18.68 -12.69 45.64
C LYS A 241 -19.71 -12.45 44.53
N GLU A 242 -20.93 -12.94 44.67
CA GLU A 242 -22.02 -12.74 43.69
C GLU A 242 -22.60 -11.32 43.72
N LYS A 243 -21.82 -10.28 43.36
CA LYS A 243 -22.38 -8.99 42.94
C LYS A 243 -21.57 -8.38 41.80
N GLY A 244 -21.48 -9.10 40.68
CA GLY A 244 -21.23 -8.45 39.39
C GLY A 244 -22.40 -7.50 39.09
N LYS A 245 -22.14 -6.20 38.88
CA LYS A 245 -23.19 -5.22 38.56
C LYS A 245 -23.82 -5.58 37.22
N VAL A 246 -25.07 -6.05 37.23
CA VAL A 246 -25.83 -6.38 36.01
C VAL A 246 -25.98 -5.13 35.15
N ASN A 247 -25.40 -5.15 33.95
CA ASN A 247 -25.52 -4.04 32.99
C ASN A 247 -26.63 -4.37 31.97
N ARG A 248 -27.75 -3.65 32.03
CA ARG A 248 -28.94 -3.83 31.16
C ARG A 248 -28.77 -3.33 29.71
N GLY A 249 -27.54 -3.05 29.27
CA GLY A 249 -27.26 -2.34 28.01
C GLY A 249 -27.11 -3.20 26.74
N TYR A 250 -27.17 -4.54 26.83
CA TYR A 250 -26.94 -5.42 25.68
C TYR A 250 -28.13 -6.34 25.45
N SER A 251 -29.23 -5.78 24.93
CA SER A 251 -30.24 -6.56 24.20
C SER A 251 -29.80 -6.66 22.74
N CYS A 252 -29.26 -7.82 22.34
CA CYS A 252 -29.08 -8.14 20.93
C CYS A 252 -30.46 -8.42 20.34
N SER A 253 -30.92 -7.61 19.40
CA SER A 253 -32.06 -7.92 18.53
C SER A 253 -31.65 -9.04 17.57
N SER A 254 -31.65 -10.29 18.03
CA SER A 254 -31.57 -11.46 17.15
C SER A 254 -32.99 -11.97 16.92
N GLY A 255 -33.64 -11.41 15.90
CA GLY A 255 -34.64 -12.17 15.15
C GLY A 255 -33.90 -13.21 14.32
N ASN A 256 -33.99 -14.47 14.71
CA ASN A 256 -34.10 -15.62 13.83
C ASN A 256 -34.41 -16.86 14.68
N ASN A 257 -35.61 -17.40 14.48
CA ASN A 257 -36.12 -18.60 15.13
C ASN A 257 -35.34 -19.83 14.64
N TYR A 258 -34.44 -20.33 15.47
CA TYR A 258 -34.13 -21.76 15.51
C TYR A 258 -34.67 -22.31 16.83
N PRO A 259 -35.50 -23.37 16.81
CA PRO A 259 -35.98 -23.96 18.05
C PRO A 259 -34.78 -24.55 18.82
N PRO A 260 -34.67 -24.29 20.13
CA PRO A 260 -33.59 -24.87 20.93
C PRO A 260 -33.75 -26.39 20.98
N ALA A 261 -32.66 -27.12 20.71
CA ALA A 261 -32.60 -28.56 20.92
C ALA A 261 -32.90 -28.86 22.41
N LYS A 262 -33.91 -29.68 22.66
CA LYS A 262 -34.27 -30.11 24.02
C LYS A 262 -33.18 -31.06 24.54
N LEU A 263 -32.54 -30.68 25.65
CA LEU A 263 -31.80 -31.60 26.50
C LEU A 263 -32.78 -32.29 27.45
N ASP A 264 -32.75 -33.62 27.49
CA ASP A 264 -33.49 -34.40 28.47
C ASP A 264 -32.71 -34.48 29.79
N LYS A 265 -33.43 -34.53 30.92
CA LYS A 265 -32.95 -34.33 32.31
C LYS A 265 -31.89 -35.31 32.86
N TYR A 266 -31.27 -36.14 32.03
CA TYR A 266 -30.13 -36.95 32.41
C TYR A 266 -29.09 -36.88 31.28
N GLY A 267 -28.02 -36.12 31.51
CA GLY A 267 -26.99 -35.77 30.54
C GLY A 267 -26.26 -36.98 29.92
N LYS A 268 -26.87 -37.57 28.88
CA LYS A 268 -26.20 -38.47 27.93
C LYS A 268 -26.66 -38.13 26.52
N HIS A 269 -25.70 -37.91 25.62
CA HIS A 269 -25.95 -37.89 24.18
C HIS A 269 -26.44 -39.29 23.74
N PRO A 270 -27.54 -39.40 22.98
CA PRO A 270 -27.92 -40.67 22.39
C PRO A 270 -26.95 -40.98 21.23
N SER A 271 -26.24 -42.10 21.37
CA SER A 271 -25.57 -42.78 20.26
C SER A 271 -26.63 -43.34 19.31
N THR A 272 -26.72 -42.82 18.09
CA THR A 272 -27.50 -43.44 17.01
C THR A 272 -26.59 -44.34 16.17
N LYS A 273 -26.91 -45.64 16.23
CA LYS A 273 -26.43 -46.67 15.32
C LYS A 273 -27.08 -46.52 13.94
N GLU A 274 -26.39 -47.12 12.98
CA GLU A 274 -26.71 -47.36 11.57
C GLU A 274 -28.19 -47.63 11.25
N GLY A 275 -28.62 -47.12 10.10
CA GLY A 275 -29.86 -47.49 9.43
C GLY A 275 -29.83 -47.05 7.97
N HIS A 276 -29.69 -48.02 7.08
CA HIS A 276 -29.86 -47.90 5.64
C HIS A 276 -31.15 -47.15 5.25
N GLY A 277 -31.06 -46.29 4.23
CA GLY A 277 -32.22 -45.66 3.61
C GLY A 277 -31.83 -44.89 2.35
N VAL A 278 -31.98 -45.55 1.20
CA VAL A 278 -31.89 -45.03 -0.16
C VAL A 278 -32.94 -43.91 -0.38
N LEU A 279 -32.56 -42.79 -1.01
CA LEU A 279 -33.30 -42.19 -2.15
C LEU A 279 -32.63 -40.91 -2.69
N GLN A 280 -32.48 -40.94 -4.02
CA GLN A 280 -32.26 -39.87 -4.99
C GLN A 280 -33.28 -38.71 -4.86
N ASP A 281 -32.88 -37.48 -5.17
CA ASP A 281 -33.31 -36.74 -6.39
C ASP A 281 -32.99 -35.22 -6.34
N TYR A 282 -32.54 -34.73 -7.51
CA TYR A 282 -32.32 -33.35 -8.03
C TYR A 282 -31.36 -32.37 -7.34
#